data_AF-A0A7V9AC03-F1
#
_entry.id   AF-A0A7V9AC03-F1
#
_cell.length_a   1.000
_cell.length_b   1.000
_cell.length_c   1.000
_cell.angle_alpha   90.00
_cell.angle_beta   90.00
_cell.angle_gamma   90.00
#
_symmetry.space_group_name_H-M   'P 1'
#
loop_
_entity.id
_entity.type
_entity.pdbx_description
1 polymer ?
#
loop_
_entity_poly.entity_id
_entity_poly.type
_entity_poly.pdbx_seq_one_letter_code
_entity_poly.pdbx_strand_id
1 'polypeptide(L)'
;MAAFRSMVLSLWLGGVVVGGVWWAVLCQQGMSQAVAQADGSWRERFLREAPAAWKEYAEFARCLQGSCTTRYLIHSTGKKMLHRTEIKQNNECGMYTYEVVEGDVVRLAVELKAYNSKYSFMLGRRTLDGEWLVVRYGVEADQIALRQETREGIDSTSSAPVRAVRTRLVDLVGQSTFRVVEVKGVEYEGRECVAVRFENPHPMSRQPFVPEQGGVLVLDPSRKWCLCRAEIRSQYLGDKGPKDVSEVVVVETRVGKSGYPIPVRRTLQNDGGVITSEYDLRDEGVEPLEREFTLSAFGLPEPVGVEWERPVRWYLWLMLAGVV
;
A
#
# COMPACT_ATOMS: atom_id res chain seq x y z
N MET A 1 -57.01 -14.09 17.70
CA MET A 1 -57.26 -13.93 19.15
C MET A 1 -56.14 -13.04 19.71
N ALA A 2 -56.38 -12.23 20.75
CA ALA A 2 -55.40 -11.41 21.50
C ALA A 2 -54.25 -10.78 20.65
N ALA A 3 -54.27 -9.54 20.17
CA ALA A 3 -54.89 -8.30 20.67
C ALA A 3 -54.44 -7.90 22.09
N PHE A 4 -53.55 -6.89 22.15
CA PHE A 4 -53.38 -6.04 23.34
C PHE A 4 -53.24 -4.58 22.89
N ARG A 5 -54.14 -3.73 23.39
CA ARG A 5 -54.04 -2.27 23.34
C ARG A 5 -53.67 -1.78 24.72
N SER A 6 -52.91 -0.68 24.81
CA SER A 6 -53.01 0.23 25.95
C SER A 6 -52.87 1.66 25.46
N MET A 7 -53.73 2.55 25.97
CA MET A 7 -53.84 3.96 25.60
C MET A 7 -54.51 4.66 26.78
N VAL A 8 -53.82 5.61 27.41
CA VAL A 8 -54.35 6.41 28.53
C VAL A 8 -54.00 7.88 28.31
N LEU A 9 -54.90 8.77 28.70
CA LEU A 9 -54.88 10.20 28.37
C LEU A 9 -54.40 11.08 29.54
N SER A 10 -53.55 12.06 29.19
CA SER A 10 -53.71 13.52 29.44
C SER A 10 -53.86 14.12 30.85
N LEU A 11 -53.49 15.42 30.91
CA LEU A 11 -53.82 16.48 31.90
C LEU A 11 -52.95 16.55 33.18
N TRP A 12 -52.61 17.74 33.72
CA TRP A 12 -52.34 19.09 33.14
C TRP A 12 -51.73 20.00 34.26
N LEU A 13 -51.44 21.28 33.97
CA LEU A 13 -50.97 22.38 34.87
C LEU A 13 -49.45 22.38 35.19
N GLY A 14 -48.72 23.51 35.20
CA GLY A 14 -49.05 24.89 34.79
C GLY A 14 -47.92 25.91 35.08
N GLY A 15 -47.96 27.13 34.50
CA GLY A 15 -46.98 28.24 34.69
C GLY A 15 -45.99 28.44 33.52
N VAL A 16 -45.94 29.50 32.69
CA VAL A 16 -46.50 30.88 32.69
C VAL A 16 -45.77 31.82 33.67
N VAL A 17 -44.91 32.79 33.29
CA VAL A 17 -44.37 33.23 31.96
C VAL A 17 -42.80 33.26 32.00
N VAL A 18 -41.92 34.08 31.38
CA VAL A 18 -41.93 35.37 30.63
C VAL A 18 -40.73 35.45 29.65
N GLY A 19 -40.93 36.01 28.44
CA GLY A 19 -39.87 36.61 27.58
C GLY A 19 -39.00 35.66 26.71
N GLY A 20 -38.52 36.07 25.52
CA GLY A 20 -38.80 37.33 24.83
C GLY A 20 -37.76 37.85 23.83
N VAL A 21 -37.21 37.04 22.90
CA VAL A 21 -36.44 37.55 21.73
C VAL A 21 -36.80 36.78 20.45
N TRP A 22 -37.23 37.49 19.42
CA TRP A 22 -37.23 37.03 18.03
C TRP A 22 -36.00 37.62 17.33
N TRP A 23 -35.07 36.79 16.85
CA TRP A 23 -34.03 37.21 15.91
C TRP A 23 -33.45 36.04 15.09
N ALA A 24 -33.08 36.35 13.83
CA ALA A 24 -32.14 35.62 12.99
C ALA A 24 -32.40 34.14 12.63
N VAL A 25 -33.49 33.86 11.90
CA VAL A 25 -33.55 32.68 10.98
C VAL A 25 -32.73 32.97 9.70
N LEU A 26 -31.47 33.40 9.87
CA LEU A 26 -30.63 33.94 8.78
C LEU A 26 -29.17 33.46 8.77
N CYS A 27 -28.76 32.56 9.68
CA CYS A 27 -27.40 32.01 9.70
C CYS A 27 -27.27 30.60 9.07
N GLN A 28 -28.37 29.88 8.82
CA GLN A 28 -28.31 28.53 8.25
C GLN A 28 -27.96 28.49 6.75
N GLN A 29 -28.41 29.47 5.96
CA GLN A 29 -28.08 29.51 4.52
C GLN A 29 -26.60 29.81 4.27
N GLY A 30 -26.00 30.73 5.04
CA GLY A 30 -24.57 31.08 4.91
C GLY A 30 -23.64 29.92 5.23
N MET A 31 -23.87 29.18 6.33
CA MET A 31 -23.07 28.00 6.65
C MET A 31 -23.28 26.86 5.63
N SER A 32 -24.51 26.65 5.16
CA SER A 32 -24.79 25.63 4.13
C SER A 32 -24.09 25.95 2.80
N GLN A 33 -24.07 27.21 2.38
CA GLN A 33 -23.33 27.64 1.18
C GLN A 33 -21.81 27.56 1.36
N ALA A 34 -21.26 27.96 2.52
CA ALA A 34 -19.82 27.87 2.78
C ALA A 34 -19.32 26.41 2.80
N VAL A 35 -20.08 25.51 3.42
CA VAL A 35 -19.76 24.06 3.41
C VAL A 35 -19.91 23.49 1.99
N ALA A 36 -20.97 23.82 1.26
CA ALA A 36 -21.15 23.35 -0.12
C ALA A 36 -20.05 23.88 -1.09
N GLN A 37 -19.54 25.10 -0.88
CA GLN A 37 -18.40 25.63 -1.61
C GLN A 37 -17.10 24.91 -1.23
N ALA A 38 -16.89 24.62 0.07
CA ALA A 38 -15.74 23.84 0.53
C ALA A 38 -15.74 22.43 -0.07
N ASP A 39 -16.86 21.69 0.05
CA ASP A 39 -17.02 20.33 -0.51
C ASP A 39 -16.82 20.31 -2.03
N GLY A 40 -17.35 21.32 -2.74
CA GLY A 40 -17.13 21.52 -4.18
C GLY A 40 -15.63 21.67 -4.51
N SER A 41 -14.93 22.54 -3.78
CA SER A 41 -13.49 22.75 -3.96
C SER A 41 -12.67 21.49 -3.66
N TRP A 42 -12.95 20.79 -2.57
CA TRP A 42 -12.21 19.58 -2.20
C TRP A 42 -12.42 18.44 -3.18
N ARG A 43 -13.63 18.30 -3.75
CA ARG A 43 -13.92 17.31 -4.79
C ARG A 43 -13.15 17.59 -6.08
N GLU A 44 -13.09 18.84 -6.53
CA GLU A 44 -12.32 19.22 -7.72
C GLU A 44 -10.81 19.01 -7.48
N ARG A 45 -10.30 19.49 -6.34
CA ARG A 45 -8.90 19.31 -5.93
C ARG A 45 -8.50 17.84 -5.89
N PHE A 46 -9.31 16.98 -5.24
CA PHE A 46 -9.06 15.54 -5.17
C PHE A 46 -8.92 14.91 -6.56
N LEU A 47 -9.90 15.15 -7.45
CA LEU A 47 -9.92 14.54 -8.78
C LEU A 47 -8.79 15.05 -9.70
N ARG A 48 -8.32 16.28 -9.49
CA ARG A 48 -7.24 16.91 -10.28
C ARG A 48 -5.84 16.59 -9.74
N GLU A 49 -5.65 16.66 -8.43
CA GLU A 49 -4.32 16.67 -7.79
C GLU A 49 -3.88 15.26 -7.35
N ALA A 50 -4.77 14.45 -6.77
CA ALA A 50 -4.39 13.17 -6.18
C ALA A 50 -3.86 12.15 -7.21
N PRO A 51 -4.51 11.94 -8.39
CA PRO A 51 -4.02 11.00 -9.41
C PRO A 51 -2.67 11.37 -10.03
N ALA A 52 -2.26 12.65 -9.96
CA ALA A 52 -0.94 13.09 -10.36
C ALA A 52 0.09 12.87 -9.23
N ALA A 53 -0.24 13.29 -8.01
CA ALA A 53 0.61 13.13 -6.83
C ALA A 53 0.94 11.66 -6.51
N TRP A 54 0.00 10.73 -6.74
CA TRP A 54 0.24 9.30 -6.57
C TRP A 54 1.18 8.70 -7.64
N LYS A 55 1.21 9.25 -8.86
CA LYS A 55 2.16 8.83 -9.91
C LYS A 55 3.57 9.35 -9.58
N GLU A 56 3.67 10.62 -9.18
CA GLU A 56 4.89 11.23 -8.68
C GLU A 56 5.46 10.45 -7.48
N TYR A 57 4.60 10.06 -6.52
CA TYR A 57 4.97 9.18 -5.42
C TYR A 57 5.43 7.80 -5.90
N ALA A 58 4.75 7.20 -6.88
CA ALA A 58 5.12 5.87 -7.39
C ALA A 58 6.51 5.85 -8.03
N GLU A 59 6.91 6.92 -8.73
CA GLU A 59 8.29 7.06 -9.24
C GLU A 59 9.30 7.26 -8.09
N PHE A 60 8.99 8.09 -7.08
CA PHE A 60 9.81 8.20 -5.87
C PHE A 60 9.99 6.84 -5.17
N ALA A 61 8.94 6.02 -5.07
CA ALA A 61 8.95 4.72 -4.41
C ALA A 61 9.85 3.67 -5.11
N ARG A 62 10.36 3.96 -6.32
CA ARG A 62 11.41 3.18 -7.02
C ARG A 62 12.82 3.44 -6.47
N CYS A 63 13.02 4.55 -5.76
CA CYS A 63 14.29 4.87 -5.10
C CYS A 63 14.44 4.18 -3.73
N LEU A 64 13.32 3.76 -3.12
CA LEU A 64 13.30 3.21 -1.77
C LEU A 64 13.98 1.84 -1.68
N GLN A 65 14.95 1.75 -0.77
CA GLN A 65 15.64 0.51 -0.38
C GLN A 65 15.24 0.14 1.06
N GLY A 66 15.41 -1.12 1.46
CA GLY A 66 15.32 -1.52 2.87
C GLY A 66 14.37 -2.68 3.13
N SER A 67 13.79 -2.75 4.32
CA SER A 67 12.99 -3.91 4.74
C SER A 67 11.65 -3.58 5.40
N CYS A 68 10.76 -4.57 5.38
CA CYS A 68 9.45 -4.56 6.02
C CYS A 68 9.30 -5.82 6.88
N THR A 69 8.87 -5.69 8.12
CA THR A 69 8.54 -6.79 9.02
C THR A 69 7.03 -6.84 9.20
N THR A 70 6.38 -7.91 8.74
CA THR A 70 4.91 -8.04 8.80
C THR A 70 4.49 -9.13 9.81
N ARG A 71 3.71 -8.71 10.80
CA ARG A 71 3.09 -9.55 11.82
C ARG A 71 1.63 -9.81 11.46
N TYR A 72 1.19 -11.05 11.62
CA TYR A 72 -0.19 -11.47 11.42
C TYR A 72 -0.73 -12.03 12.74
N LEU A 73 -1.98 -11.72 13.06
CA LEU A 73 -2.76 -12.36 14.12
C LEU A 73 -4.11 -12.81 13.53
N ILE A 74 -4.37 -14.11 13.52
CA ILE A 74 -5.64 -14.69 13.07
C ILE A 74 -6.54 -14.89 14.29
N HIS A 75 -7.64 -14.15 14.39
CA HIS A 75 -8.50 -14.15 15.58
C HIS A 75 -9.15 -15.51 15.86
N SER A 76 -9.57 -16.24 14.82
CA SER A 76 -10.30 -17.51 14.95
C SER A 76 -9.46 -18.68 15.48
N THR A 77 -8.13 -18.56 15.45
CA THR A 77 -7.20 -19.62 15.90
C THR A 77 -6.18 -19.13 16.92
N GLY A 78 -6.11 -17.81 17.16
CA GLY A 78 -5.02 -17.17 17.91
C GLY A 78 -3.66 -17.26 17.22
N LYS A 79 -3.58 -17.79 16.00
CA LYS A 79 -2.32 -18.06 15.30
C LYS A 79 -1.60 -16.75 14.97
N LYS A 80 -0.31 -16.71 15.29
CA LYS A 80 0.62 -15.66 14.92
C LYS A 80 1.50 -16.12 13.76
N MET A 81 1.91 -15.17 12.93
CA MET A 81 2.93 -15.36 11.91
C MET A 81 3.79 -14.10 11.80
N LEU A 82 5.06 -14.26 11.46
CA LEU A 82 6.05 -13.20 11.29
C LEU A 82 6.75 -13.44 9.96
N HIS A 83 6.56 -12.53 9.01
CA HIS A 83 7.27 -12.53 7.74
C HIS A 83 8.20 -11.31 7.69
N ARG A 84 9.34 -11.43 7.01
CA ARG A 84 10.22 -10.31 6.70
C ARG A 84 10.39 -10.21 5.20
N THR A 85 10.35 -8.99 4.69
CA THR A 85 10.56 -8.67 3.28
C THR A 85 11.74 -7.71 3.17
N GLU A 86 12.62 -7.91 2.20
CA GLU A 86 13.68 -6.96 1.86
C GLU A 86 13.57 -6.57 0.38
N ILE A 87 13.70 -5.27 0.09
CA ILE A 87 13.67 -4.71 -1.26
C ILE A 87 14.96 -3.97 -1.57
N LYS A 88 15.49 -4.23 -2.76
CA LYS A 88 16.66 -3.55 -3.32
C LYS A 88 16.41 -3.31 -4.80
N GLN A 89 16.64 -2.11 -5.30
CA GLN A 89 16.24 -1.73 -6.66
C GLN A 89 17.04 -0.54 -7.17
N ASN A 90 17.20 -0.46 -8.49
CA ASN A 90 17.58 0.75 -9.20
C ASN A 90 16.67 0.90 -10.43
N ASN A 91 17.02 1.76 -11.38
CA ASN A 91 16.18 1.98 -12.56
C ASN A 91 15.98 0.71 -13.43
N GLU A 92 17.00 -0.14 -13.53
CA GLU A 92 17.05 -1.29 -14.44
C GLU A 92 16.98 -2.66 -13.73
N CYS A 93 17.43 -2.74 -12.48
CA CYS A 93 17.56 -3.95 -11.66
C CYS A 93 16.58 -3.92 -10.48
N GLY A 94 16.28 -5.10 -9.92
CA GLY A 94 15.41 -5.21 -8.75
C GLY A 94 15.50 -6.58 -8.09
N MET A 95 15.33 -6.59 -6.77
CA MET A 95 15.37 -7.77 -5.92
C MET A 95 14.32 -7.64 -4.82
N TYR A 96 13.61 -8.74 -4.59
CA TYR A 96 12.60 -8.93 -3.57
C TYR A 96 12.91 -10.23 -2.81
N THR A 97 13.23 -10.12 -1.53
CA THR A 97 13.42 -11.26 -0.63
C THR A 97 12.23 -11.35 0.31
N TYR A 98 11.75 -12.56 0.60
CA TYR A 98 10.66 -12.86 1.52
C TYR A 98 11.02 -14.05 2.41
N GLU A 99 10.94 -13.84 3.73
CA GLU A 99 11.35 -14.77 4.77
C GLU A 99 10.15 -15.12 5.66
N VAL A 100 9.93 -16.40 5.95
CA VAL A 100 8.96 -16.89 6.95
C VAL A 100 9.72 -17.14 8.25
N VAL A 101 9.63 -16.19 9.18
CA VAL A 101 10.38 -16.18 10.45
C VAL A 101 9.61 -16.89 11.57
N GLU A 102 8.28 -16.75 11.58
CA GLU A 102 7.35 -17.47 12.46
C GLU A 102 6.11 -17.86 11.64
N GLY A 103 5.72 -19.14 11.65
CA GLY A 103 4.58 -19.63 10.85
C GLY A 103 4.88 -20.97 10.18
N ASP A 104 4.03 -21.36 9.22
CA ASP A 104 4.14 -22.65 8.53
C ASP A 104 5.00 -22.51 7.27
N VAL A 105 6.19 -23.11 7.28
CA VAL A 105 7.03 -23.21 6.08
C VAL A 105 6.48 -24.31 5.17
N VAL A 106 5.70 -23.93 4.15
CA VAL A 106 5.06 -24.88 3.21
C VAL A 106 6.06 -25.53 2.24
N ARG A 107 7.10 -24.80 1.81
CA ARG A 107 8.10 -25.29 0.84
C ARG A 107 9.49 -24.66 1.02
N LEU A 108 9.54 -23.34 1.22
CA LEU A 108 10.75 -22.55 1.37
C LEU A 108 10.56 -21.58 2.54
N ALA A 109 11.57 -21.48 3.40
CA ALA A 109 11.61 -20.51 4.51
C ALA A 109 12.09 -19.14 4.04
N VAL A 110 12.85 -19.10 2.93
CA VAL A 110 13.23 -17.87 2.24
C VAL A 110 13.00 -18.06 0.74
N GLU A 111 12.35 -17.09 0.10
CA GLU A 111 12.30 -16.93 -1.35
C GLU A 111 12.96 -15.60 -1.73
N LEU A 112 13.77 -15.59 -2.78
CA LEU A 112 14.38 -14.39 -3.34
C LEU A 112 14.10 -14.36 -4.84
N LYS A 113 13.51 -13.28 -5.34
CA LYS A 113 13.27 -13.03 -6.77
C LYS A 113 14.09 -11.81 -7.19
N ALA A 114 14.81 -11.90 -8.30
CA ALA A 114 15.64 -10.80 -8.78
C ALA A 114 15.73 -10.72 -10.31
N TYR A 115 16.00 -9.52 -10.80
CA TYR A 115 16.26 -9.21 -12.21
C TYR A 115 17.37 -8.20 -12.39
N ASN A 116 18.10 -8.33 -13.49
CA ASN A 116 19.12 -7.41 -13.98
C ASN A 116 18.83 -7.08 -15.47
N SER A 117 19.76 -6.46 -16.20
CA SER A 117 19.57 -6.15 -17.63
C SER A 117 19.49 -7.41 -18.51
N LYS A 118 20.13 -8.52 -18.11
CA LYS A 118 20.39 -9.72 -18.94
C LYS A 118 19.46 -10.90 -18.66
N TYR A 119 19.05 -11.12 -17.41
CA TYR A 119 18.20 -12.25 -17.01
C TYR A 119 17.35 -11.96 -15.76
N SER A 120 16.54 -12.94 -15.34
CA SER A 120 15.84 -12.93 -14.05
C SER A 120 15.87 -14.32 -13.42
N PHE A 121 15.86 -14.38 -12.09
CA PHE A 121 16.04 -15.62 -11.35
C PHE A 121 15.31 -15.61 -10.02
N MET A 122 15.03 -16.81 -9.51
CA MET A 122 14.45 -17.05 -8.20
C MET A 122 15.30 -18.05 -7.46
N LEU A 123 15.78 -17.66 -6.28
CA LEU A 123 16.45 -18.54 -5.32
C LEU A 123 15.51 -18.87 -4.16
N GLY A 124 15.83 -19.92 -3.42
CA GLY A 124 15.12 -20.25 -2.19
C GLY A 124 15.97 -21.04 -1.21
N ARG A 125 15.61 -20.97 0.07
CA ARG A 125 16.18 -21.77 1.16
C ARG A 125 15.08 -22.55 1.86
N ARG A 126 15.38 -23.78 2.29
CA ARG A 126 14.42 -24.62 3.07
C ARG A 126 14.34 -24.22 4.54
N THR A 127 15.40 -23.60 5.06
CA THR A 127 15.53 -23.03 6.41
C THR A 127 16.14 -21.63 6.28
N LEU A 128 16.02 -20.78 7.30
CA LEU A 128 16.56 -19.40 7.24
C LEU A 128 18.07 -19.39 6.95
N ASP A 129 18.83 -20.22 7.68
CA ASP A 129 20.28 -20.37 7.54
C ASP A 129 20.71 -21.39 6.46
N GLY A 130 19.77 -21.87 5.63
CA GLY A 130 20.03 -22.90 4.62
C GLY A 130 20.79 -22.39 3.39
N GLU A 131 21.37 -23.33 2.63
CA GLU A 131 22.00 -23.05 1.34
C GLU A 131 20.98 -22.54 0.30
N TRP A 132 21.44 -21.72 -0.64
CA TRP A 132 20.63 -21.23 -1.75
C TRP A 132 20.43 -22.31 -2.82
N LEU A 133 19.17 -22.62 -3.11
CA LEU A 133 18.75 -23.44 -4.24
C LEU A 133 18.23 -22.55 -5.36
N VAL A 134 18.59 -22.83 -6.62
CA VAL A 134 17.91 -22.20 -7.78
C VAL A 134 16.52 -22.83 -7.91
N VAL A 135 15.47 -22.00 -7.83
CA VAL A 135 14.05 -22.42 -7.88
C VAL A 135 13.47 -22.20 -9.27
N ARG A 136 13.83 -21.09 -9.91
CA ARG A 136 13.48 -20.74 -11.31
C ARG A 136 14.59 -19.88 -11.90
N TYR A 137 14.86 -20.06 -13.18
CA TYR A 137 15.73 -19.19 -13.97
C TYR A 137 14.97 -18.80 -15.24
N GLY A 138 15.11 -17.55 -15.68
CA GLY A 138 14.35 -16.99 -16.78
C GLY A 138 15.20 -16.16 -17.74
N VAL A 139 15.19 -16.59 -19.01
CA VAL A 139 15.51 -15.79 -20.19
C VAL A 139 14.21 -15.45 -20.92
N GLU A 140 14.25 -14.43 -21.79
CA GLU A 140 13.16 -14.09 -22.72
C GLU A 140 11.78 -13.97 -22.04
N ALA A 141 10.82 -14.85 -22.35
CA ALA A 141 9.47 -14.79 -21.79
C ALA A 141 9.43 -15.04 -20.27
N ASP A 142 10.25 -15.96 -19.76
CA ASP A 142 10.36 -16.22 -18.32
C ASP A 142 11.06 -15.07 -17.59
N GLN A 143 12.00 -14.37 -18.25
CA GLN A 143 12.59 -13.13 -17.73
C GLN A 143 11.50 -12.06 -17.52
N ILE A 144 10.63 -11.85 -18.52
CA ILE A 144 9.55 -10.85 -18.46
C ILE A 144 8.58 -11.16 -17.31
N ALA A 145 8.12 -12.41 -17.20
CA ALA A 145 7.20 -12.83 -16.16
C ALA A 145 7.80 -12.66 -14.75
N LEU A 146 9.02 -13.16 -14.52
CA LEU A 146 9.66 -13.10 -13.21
C LEU A 146 10.10 -11.68 -12.82
N ARG A 147 10.47 -10.84 -13.80
CA ARG A 147 10.71 -9.40 -13.60
C ARG A 147 9.43 -8.68 -13.17
N GLN A 148 8.28 -9.02 -13.74
CA GLN A 148 7.00 -8.46 -13.33
C GLN A 148 6.60 -8.91 -11.92
N GLU A 149 6.70 -10.21 -11.60
CA GLU A 149 6.46 -10.72 -10.22
C GLU A 149 7.35 -10.03 -9.18
N THR A 150 8.63 -9.81 -9.51
CA THR A 150 9.58 -9.12 -8.63
C THR A 150 9.18 -7.66 -8.41
N ARG A 151 8.78 -6.95 -9.48
CA ARG A 151 8.30 -5.57 -9.42
C ARG A 151 7.02 -5.44 -8.59
N GLU A 152 6.09 -6.38 -8.70
CA GLU A 152 4.86 -6.40 -7.90
C GLU A 152 5.14 -6.63 -6.41
N GLY A 153 6.11 -7.50 -6.08
CA GLY A 153 6.61 -7.66 -4.70
C GLY A 153 7.18 -6.35 -4.14
N ILE A 154 8.08 -5.70 -4.90
CA ILE A 154 8.69 -4.42 -4.51
C ILE A 154 7.63 -3.32 -4.35
N ASP A 155 6.76 -3.13 -5.34
CA ASP A 155 5.64 -2.17 -5.32
C ASP A 155 4.72 -2.42 -4.12
N SER A 156 4.34 -3.67 -3.83
CA SER A 156 3.51 -4.00 -2.66
C SER A 156 4.15 -3.60 -1.31
N THR A 157 5.48 -3.50 -1.28
CA THR A 157 6.24 -3.10 -0.09
C THR A 157 6.40 -1.57 0.01
N SER A 158 6.79 -0.88 -1.06
CA SER A 158 7.11 0.57 -1.02
C SER A 158 5.90 1.49 -1.22
N SER A 159 4.83 1.03 -1.87
CA SER A 159 3.65 1.83 -2.21
C SER A 159 2.60 1.98 -1.10
N ALA A 160 2.89 1.55 0.13
CA ALA A 160 1.90 1.53 1.23
C ALA A 160 1.12 2.84 1.45
N PRO A 161 1.72 4.06 1.32
CA PRO A 161 0.99 5.33 1.42
C PRO A 161 0.05 5.65 0.24
N VAL A 162 0.12 4.92 -0.87
CA VAL A 162 -0.72 5.13 -2.08
C VAL A 162 -1.53 3.88 -2.46
N ARG A 163 -1.86 3.03 -1.47
CA ARG A 163 -2.63 1.79 -1.63
C ARG A 163 -3.79 1.73 -0.64
N ALA A 164 -4.95 1.22 -1.08
CA ALA A 164 -6.11 0.95 -0.24
C ALA A 164 -5.89 -0.34 0.59
N VAL A 165 -6.72 -1.39 0.40
CA VAL A 165 -6.45 -2.71 1.01
C VAL A 165 -5.42 -3.46 0.17
N ARG A 166 -5.71 -3.62 -1.13
CA ARG A 166 -4.93 -4.36 -2.12
C ARG A 166 -4.57 -3.48 -3.32
N THR A 167 -5.49 -2.61 -3.75
CA THR A 167 -5.40 -1.85 -5.00
C THR A 167 -4.70 -0.49 -4.78
N ARG A 168 -3.85 -0.05 -5.72
CA ARG A 168 -3.24 1.28 -5.66
C ARG A 168 -4.33 2.34 -5.87
N LEU A 169 -4.25 3.47 -5.17
CA LEU A 169 -5.31 4.49 -5.21
C LEU A 169 -5.55 5.04 -6.62
N VAL A 170 -4.50 5.18 -7.43
CA VAL A 170 -4.60 5.61 -8.83
C VAL A 170 -5.39 4.60 -9.70
N ASP A 171 -5.23 3.31 -9.46
CA ASP A 171 -5.94 2.26 -10.20
C ASP A 171 -7.40 2.13 -9.73
N LEU A 172 -7.65 2.34 -8.43
CA LEU A 172 -8.98 2.31 -7.82
C LEU A 172 -9.84 3.50 -8.29
N VAL A 173 -9.30 4.73 -8.24
CA VAL A 173 -9.99 5.93 -8.73
C VAL A 173 -10.14 5.92 -10.26
N GLY A 174 -9.21 5.29 -10.97
CA GLY A 174 -9.26 5.12 -12.42
C GLY A 174 -10.34 4.15 -12.93
N GLN A 175 -11.08 3.45 -12.05
CA GLN A 175 -12.10 2.49 -12.52
C GLN A 175 -13.35 3.19 -13.06
N SER A 176 -13.83 2.71 -14.19
CA SER A 176 -15.13 3.10 -14.78
C SER A 176 -16.33 2.93 -13.83
N THR A 177 -16.19 2.15 -12.77
CA THR A 177 -17.17 1.87 -11.71
C THR A 177 -17.02 2.76 -10.46
N PHE A 178 -15.88 3.44 -10.28
CA PHE A 178 -15.60 4.27 -9.11
C PHE A 178 -16.43 5.56 -9.11
N ARG A 179 -17.12 5.86 -8.01
CA ARG A 179 -17.99 7.02 -7.84
C ARG A 179 -17.72 7.70 -6.51
N VAL A 180 -17.20 8.92 -6.57
CA VAL A 180 -17.08 9.78 -5.39
C VAL A 180 -18.47 10.23 -4.95
N VAL A 181 -18.86 9.88 -3.72
CA VAL A 181 -20.15 10.19 -3.11
C VAL A 181 -20.07 11.52 -2.36
N GLU A 182 -19.10 11.65 -1.46
CA GLU A 182 -18.92 12.77 -0.52
C GLU A 182 -17.42 13.13 -0.51
N VAL A 183 -17.07 14.42 -0.49
CA VAL A 183 -15.70 14.88 -0.23
C VAL A 183 -15.76 16.08 0.69
N LYS A 184 -15.00 16.06 1.78
CA LYS A 184 -14.92 17.16 2.74
C LYS A 184 -13.57 17.22 3.44
N GLY A 185 -13.19 18.40 3.89
CA GLY A 185 -12.07 18.58 4.82
C GLY A 185 -12.37 17.92 6.17
N VAL A 186 -11.36 17.33 6.78
CA VAL A 186 -11.39 16.74 8.13
C VAL A 186 -10.07 16.99 8.84
N GLU A 187 -10.10 17.21 10.15
CA GLU A 187 -8.89 17.15 10.95
C GLU A 187 -8.54 15.69 11.25
N TYR A 188 -7.28 15.32 11.03
CA TYR A 188 -6.75 13.99 11.38
C TYR A 188 -5.35 14.14 11.98
N GLU A 189 -5.18 13.77 13.25
CA GLU A 189 -3.91 13.89 13.98
C GLU A 189 -3.31 15.31 13.94
N GLY A 190 -4.15 16.35 14.09
CA GLY A 190 -3.73 17.75 14.03
C GLY A 190 -3.34 18.25 12.63
N ARG A 191 -3.68 17.51 11.57
CA ARG A 191 -3.45 17.87 10.16
C ARG A 191 -4.77 18.09 9.42
N GLU A 192 -4.78 19.04 8.49
CA GLU A 192 -5.87 19.16 7.52
C GLU A 192 -5.76 18.04 6.47
N CYS A 193 -6.74 17.14 6.51
CA CYS A 193 -6.87 16.01 5.60
C CYS A 193 -8.21 16.08 4.86
N VAL A 194 -8.41 15.22 3.87
CA VAL A 194 -9.64 15.14 3.08
C VAL A 194 -10.24 13.74 3.21
N ALA A 195 -11.50 13.68 3.64
CA ALA A 195 -12.30 12.46 3.66
C ALA A 195 -13.05 12.32 2.33
N VAL A 196 -12.73 11.27 1.56
CA VAL A 196 -13.37 10.92 0.29
C VAL A 196 -14.22 9.66 0.52
N ARG A 197 -15.54 9.79 0.55
CA ARG A 197 -16.46 8.64 0.50
C ARG A 197 -16.66 8.22 -0.95
N PHE A 198 -16.57 6.92 -1.21
CA PHE A 198 -16.76 6.38 -2.56
C PHE A 198 -17.58 5.08 -2.55
N GLU A 199 -18.16 4.82 -3.72
CA GLU A 199 -18.78 3.55 -4.10
C GLU A 199 -18.04 3.04 -5.34
N ASN A 200 -17.81 1.73 -5.45
CA ASN A 200 -17.16 1.09 -6.60
C ASN A 200 -17.78 -0.29 -6.91
N PRO A 201 -19.10 -0.37 -7.15
CA PRO A 201 -19.78 -1.65 -7.40
C PRO A 201 -19.29 -2.30 -8.70
N HIS A 202 -18.67 -3.48 -8.60
CA HIS A 202 -18.18 -4.23 -9.75
C HIS A 202 -18.11 -5.75 -9.48
N PRO A 203 -18.25 -6.62 -10.49
CA PRO A 203 -18.30 -8.07 -10.28
C PRO A 203 -16.93 -8.65 -9.90
N MET A 204 -16.92 -9.60 -8.95
CA MET A 204 -15.70 -10.26 -8.46
C MET A 204 -14.97 -11.14 -9.49
N SER A 205 -15.56 -11.36 -10.66
CA SER A 205 -14.92 -12.00 -11.82
C SER A 205 -14.06 -11.05 -12.66
N ARG A 206 -14.06 -9.73 -12.35
CA ARG A 206 -13.20 -8.73 -13.00
C ARG A 206 -11.73 -9.09 -12.84
N GLN A 207 -10.96 -8.93 -13.92
CA GLN A 207 -9.50 -9.00 -13.90
C GLN A 207 -8.89 -7.62 -14.21
N PRO A 208 -7.80 -7.21 -13.51
CA PRO A 208 -7.26 -7.85 -12.32
C PRO A 208 -8.25 -7.82 -11.14
N PHE A 209 -8.11 -8.78 -10.21
CA PHE A 209 -8.98 -8.86 -9.02
C PHE A 209 -8.83 -7.64 -8.11
N VAL A 210 -9.95 -7.00 -7.80
CA VAL A 210 -10.06 -5.84 -6.90
C VAL A 210 -11.11 -6.14 -5.83
N PRO A 211 -10.76 -6.16 -4.53
CA PRO A 211 -11.75 -6.37 -3.47
C PRO A 211 -12.56 -5.11 -3.14
N GLU A 212 -12.02 -3.90 -3.36
CA GLU A 212 -12.60 -2.66 -2.83
C GLU A 212 -13.90 -2.23 -3.56
N GLN A 213 -15.06 -2.48 -2.93
CA GLN A 213 -16.41 -2.17 -3.45
C GLN A 213 -16.96 -0.81 -3.01
N GLY A 214 -16.33 -0.16 -2.03
CA GLY A 214 -16.75 1.15 -1.50
C GLY A 214 -16.03 1.48 -0.18
N GLY A 215 -16.23 2.68 0.36
CA GLY A 215 -15.65 3.06 1.65
C GLY A 215 -15.43 4.56 1.84
N VAL A 216 -14.54 4.89 2.77
CA VAL A 216 -14.00 6.23 3.03
C VAL A 216 -12.47 6.17 3.03
N LEU A 217 -11.84 7.05 2.28
CA LEU A 217 -10.40 7.31 2.31
C LEU A 217 -10.14 8.63 3.05
N VAL A 218 -9.19 8.66 4.00
CA VAL A 218 -8.67 9.87 4.63
C VAL A 218 -7.27 10.11 4.08
N LEU A 219 -7.14 11.15 3.26
CA LEU A 219 -5.94 11.49 2.50
C LEU A 219 -5.34 12.80 3.02
N ASP A 220 -4.01 12.93 3.01
CA ASP A 220 -3.29 14.16 3.39
C ASP A 220 -2.83 14.91 2.11
N PRO A 221 -3.49 16.02 1.70
CA PRO A 221 -3.11 16.76 0.50
C PRO A 221 -1.71 17.36 0.57
N SER A 222 -1.23 17.72 1.77
CA SER A 222 0.13 18.27 1.96
C SER A 222 1.21 17.21 1.71
N ARG A 223 0.93 15.96 2.06
CA ARG A 223 1.80 14.79 1.85
C ARG A 223 1.42 14.02 0.58
N LYS A 224 1.37 14.71 -0.56
CA LYS A 224 1.14 14.11 -1.90
C LYS A 224 -0.15 13.26 -1.99
N TRP A 225 -1.21 13.66 -1.27
CA TRP A 225 -2.47 12.92 -1.15
C TRP A 225 -2.31 11.47 -0.63
N CYS A 226 -1.28 11.20 0.17
CA CYS A 226 -1.08 9.87 0.75
C CYS A 226 -2.20 9.50 1.72
N LEU A 227 -2.52 8.21 1.76
CA LEU A 227 -3.46 7.62 2.70
C LEU A 227 -2.91 7.76 4.13
N CYS A 228 -3.73 8.27 5.03
CA CYS A 228 -3.52 8.18 6.47
C CYS A 228 -4.38 7.07 7.07
N ARG A 229 -5.65 6.99 6.66
CA ARG A 229 -6.61 5.96 7.12
C ARG A 229 -7.64 5.63 6.05
N ALA A 230 -8.12 4.39 6.00
CA ALA A 230 -9.29 3.99 5.24
C ALA A 230 -10.26 3.15 6.07
N GLU A 231 -11.55 3.25 5.75
CA GLU A 231 -12.60 2.29 6.10
C GLU A 231 -13.16 1.74 4.79
N ILE A 232 -12.90 0.48 4.46
CA ILE A 232 -13.22 -0.13 3.17
C ILE A 232 -14.25 -1.23 3.37
N ARG A 233 -15.27 -1.24 2.51
CA ARG A 233 -16.14 -2.39 2.29
C ARG A 233 -15.55 -3.18 1.14
N SER A 234 -14.84 -4.25 1.49
CA SER A 234 -14.28 -5.21 0.54
C SER A 234 -15.27 -6.34 0.26
N GLN A 235 -15.17 -6.97 -0.90
CA GLN A 235 -15.81 -8.25 -1.18
C GLN A 235 -14.76 -9.26 -1.67
N TYR A 236 -14.88 -10.50 -1.22
CA TYR A 236 -13.99 -11.61 -1.56
C TYR A 236 -14.78 -12.83 -2.02
N LEU A 237 -14.18 -13.69 -2.85
CA LEU A 237 -14.75 -14.99 -3.18
C LEU A 237 -14.47 -15.97 -2.04
N GLY A 238 -15.52 -16.62 -1.52
CA GLY A 238 -15.41 -17.74 -0.58
C GLY A 238 -16.27 -18.93 -1.02
N ASP A 239 -16.16 -20.04 -0.28
CA ASP A 239 -16.73 -21.36 -0.64
C ASP A 239 -18.26 -21.36 -0.86
N LYS A 240 -18.96 -20.35 -0.31
CA LYS A 240 -20.42 -20.18 -0.38
C LYS A 240 -20.85 -18.99 -1.24
N GLY A 241 -19.95 -18.47 -2.08
CA GLY A 241 -20.15 -17.28 -2.90
C GLY A 241 -19.42 -16.05 -2.37
N PRO A 242 -19.77 -14.84 -2.84
CA PRO A 242 -19.14 -13.60 -2.40
C PRO A 242 -19.39 -13.34 -0.90
N LYS A 243 -18.34 -12.92 -0.20
CA LYS A 243 -18.37 -12.51 1.21
C LYS A 243 -17.90 -11.07 1.33
N ASP A 244 -18.75 -10.23 1.92
CA ASP A 244 -18.37 -8.87 2.29
C ASP A 244 -17.50 -8.87 3.57
N VAL A 245 -16.54 -7.95 3.63
CA VAL A 245 -15.62 -7.76 4.75
C VAL A 245 -15.44 -6.26 4.99
N SER A 246 -15.57 -5.83 6.24
CA SER A 246 -15.22 -4.47 6.66
C SER A 246 -13.74 -4.43 7.05
N GLU A 247 -12.97 -3.52 6.45
CA GLU A 247 -11.53 -3.46 6.60
C GLU A 247 -11.06 -2.04 6.94
N VAL A 248 -10.32 -1.91 8.04
CA VAL A 248 -9.71 -0.64 8.46
C VAL A 248 -8.23 -0.68 8.13
N VAL A 249 -7.76 0.31 7.36
CA VAL A 249 -6.34 0.52 7.07
C VAL A 249 -5.87 1.79 7.78
N VAL A 250 -4.70 1.76 8.41
CA VAL A 250 -3.99 2.94 8.92
C VAL A 250 -2.57 2.92 8.38
N VAL A 251 -2.04 4.06 7.94
CA VAL A 251 -0.66 4.19 7.44
C VAL A 251 0.03 5.37 8.14
N GLU A 252 1.02 5.04 8.96
CA GLU A 252 1.92 6.00 9.60
C GLU A 252 3.07 6.34 8.65
N THR A 253 3.40 7.63 8.48
CA THR A 253 4.49 8.09 7.60
C THR A 253 5.42 9.09 8.28
N ARG A 254 6.73 8.88 8.10
CA ARG A 254 7.79 9.87 8.36
C ARG A 254 8.09 10.66 7.09
N VAL A 255 8.77 11.80 7.19
CA VAL A 255 9.32 12.49 6.02
C VAL A 255 10.72 11.91 5.69
N GLY A 256 11.01 11.70 4.40
CA GLY A 256 12.31 11.29 3.87
C GLY A 256 13.27 12.47 3.66
N LYS A 257 14.54 12.21 3.35
CA LYS A 257 15.51 13.27 2.97
C LYS A 257 15.09 13.99 1.69
N SER A 258 14.40 13.29 0.81
CA SER A 258 13.75 13.76 -0.42
C SER A 258 12.49 14.62 -0.20
N GLY A 259 12.02 14.76 1.05
CA GLY A 259 10.77 15.47 1.38
C GLY A 259 9.48 14.67 1.16
N TYR A 260 9.55 13.49 0.52
CA TYR A 260 8.40 12.60 0.35
C TYR A 260 8.07 11.86 1.67
N PRO A 261 6.79 11.48 1.88
CA PRO A 261 6.45 10.57 2.97
C PRO A 261 7.05 9.18 2.74
N ILE A 262 7.52 8.53 3.78
CA ILE A 262 8.00 7.14 3.78
C ILE A 262 7.17 6.39 4.82
N PRO A 263 6.59 5.21 4.50
CA PRO A 263 5.84 4.43 5.49
C PRO A 263 6.76 4.00 6.63
N VAL A 264 6.24 4.02 7.86
CA VAL A 264 6.91 3.46 9.06
C VAL A 264 6.09 2.34 9.67
N ARG A 265 4.75 2.44 9.62
CA ARG A 265 3.83 1.34 9.94
C ARG A 265 2.62 1.37 9.01
N ARG A 266 2.12 0.20 8.64
CA ARG A 266 0.77 0.01 8.08
C ARG A 266 0.05 -1.07 8.86
N THR A 267 -1.14 -0.76 9.34
CA THR A 267 -2.03 -1.72 10.01
C THR A 267 -3.25 -1.94 9.12
N LEU A 268 -3.61 -3.20 8.89
CA LEU A 268 -4.85 -3.64 8.25
C LEU A 268 -5.59 -4.55 9.23
N GLN A 269 -6.83 -4.20 9.57
CA GLN A 269 -7.65 -4.92 10.54
C GLN A 269 -9.03 -5.24 9.94
N ASN A 270 -9.50 -6.47 10.19
CA ASN A 270 -10.87 -6.91 9.94
C ASN A 270 -11.27 -7.97 10.99
N ASP A 271 -12.52 -8.47 10.94
CA ASP A 271 -13.02 -9.44 11.93
C ASP A 271 -12.15 -10.72 12.02
N GLY A 272 -11.53 -11.12 10.91
CA GLY A 272 -10.70 -12.32 10.84
C GLY A 272 -9.30 -12.16 11.46
N GLY A 273 -8.78 -10.95 11.58
CA GLY A 273 -7.44 -10.73 12.09
C GLY A 273 -6.89 -9.31 11.97
N VAL A 274 -5.64 -9.16 12.41
CA VAL A 274 -4.82 -7.95 12.26
C VAL A 274 -3.54 -8.30 11.51
N ILE A 275 -3.15 -7.45 10.57
CA ILE A 275 -1.88 -7.49 9.86
C ILE A 275 -1.17 -6.14 10.12
N THR A 276 0.02 -6.20 10.71
CA THR A 276 0.84 -5.00 11.01
C THR A 276 2.18 -5.13 10.32
N SER A 277 2.45 -4.25 9.35
CA SER A 277 3.73 -4.11 8.65
C SER A 277 4.50 -2.93 9.23
N GLU A 278 5.73 -3.15 9.68
CA GLU A 278 6.65 -2.13 10.19
C GLU A 278 7.86 -2.00 9.26
N TYR A 279 8.24 -0.77 8.90
CA TYR A 279 9.11 -0.48 7.75
C TYR A 279 10.40 0.25 8.16
N ASP A 280 11.55 -0.30 7.79
CA ASP A 280 12.81 0.43 7.67
C ASP A 280 13.12 0.59 6.17
N LEU A 281 12.36 1.47 5.52
CA LEU A 281 12.62 1.92 4.14
C LEU A 281 13.35 3.27 4.14
N ARG A 282 14.24 3.46 3.16
CA ARG A 282 15.17 4.60 3.12
C ARG A 282 15.37 5.13 1.69
N ASP A 283 15.55 6.45 1.61
CA ASP A 283 15.79 7.22 0.39
C ASP A 283 17.24 7.73 0.30
N GLU A 284 18.20 6.97 0.84
CA GLU A 284 19.58 7.43 1.11
C GLU A 284 20.57 7.36 -0.09
N GLY A 285 20.05 7.30 -1.31
CA GLY A 285 20.74 7.82 -2.51
C GLY A 285 21.94 7.04 -3.09
N VAL A 286 22.37 5.93 -2.50
CA VAL A 286 23.32 5.00 -3.14
C VAL A 286 22.52 3.99 -3.96
N GLU A 287 22.49 4.15 -5.29
CA GLU A 287 21.88 3.13 -6.15
C GLU A 287 22.67 1.81 -6.08
N PRO A 288 21.98 0.68 -5.82
CA PRO A 288 22.56 -0.66 -5.96
C PRO A 288 23.22 -0.88 -7.31
N LEU A 289 24.35 -1.58 -7.33
CA LEU A 289 25.09 -1.88 -8.56
C LEU A 289 24.60 -3.20 -9.17
N GLU A 290 24.53 -3.28 -10.51
CA GLU A 290 23.96 -4.47 -11.20
C GLU A 290 24.58 -5.80 -10.77
N ARG A 291 25.88 -5.81 -10.44
CA ARG A 291 26.60 -6.99 -9.92
C ARG A 291 26.05 -7.57 -8.61
N GLU A 292 25.17 -6.86 -7.92
CA GLU A 292 24.48 -7.31 -6.70
C GLU A 292 23.16 -8.05 -7.01
N PHE A 293 22.74 -8.07 -8.29
CA PHE A 293 21.55 -8.72 -8.82
C PHE A 293 21.94 -9.88 -9.77
N THR A 294 22.98 -10.63 -9.43
CA THR A 294 23.51 -11.76 -10.23
C THR A 294 23.60 -13.02 -9.40
N LEU A 295 23.65 -14.19 -10.05
CA LEU A 295 23.84 -15.48 -9.38
C LEU A 295 25.17 -15.52 -8.61
N SER A 296 26.22 -14.89 -9.14
CA SER A 296 27.53 -14.75 -8.50
C SER A 296 27.46 -14.02 -7.15
N ALA A 297 26.54 -13.06 -6.97
CA ALA A 297 26.34 -12.37 -5.70
C ALA A 297 25.88 -13.32 -4.57
N PHE A 298 25.32 -14.49 -4.93
CA PHE A 298 24.86 -15.53 -4.02
C PHE A 298 25.77 -16.78 -4.03
N GLY A 299 26.95 -16.69 -4.67
CA GLY A 299 27.90 -17.80 -4.79
C GLY A 299 27.53 -18.85 -5.85
N LEU A 300 26.56 -18.56 -6.71
CA LEU A 300 26.06 -19.46 -7.76
C LEU A 300 26.70 -19.12 -9.13
N PRO A 301 26.85 -20.09 -10.04
CA PRO A 301 27.43 -19.84 -11.37
C PRO A 301 26.51 -18.99 -12.24
N GLU A 302 27.11 -18.15 -13.11
CA GLU A 302 26.37 -17.39 -14.12
C GLU A 302 25.83 -18.29 -15.25
N PRO A 303 24.77 -17.87 -15.96
CA PRO A 303 24.20 -18.64 -17.07
C PRO A 303 25.14 -18.68 -18.28
N VAL A 304 25.11 -19.78 -19.04
CA VAL A 304 25.90 -19.93 -20.27
C VAL A 304 25.53 -18.84 -21.28
N GLY A 305 26.53 -18.16 -21.83
CA GLY A 305 26.37 -17.02 -22.75
C GLY A 305 26.23 -15.65 -22.08
N VAL A 306 26.10 -15.58 -20.75
CA VAL A 306 26.09 -14.31 -20.02
C VAL A 306 27.51 -13.89 -19.65
N GLU A 307 28.15 -13.12 -20.53
CA GLU A 307 29.41 -12.45 -20.20
C GLU A 307 29.14 -11.12 -19.48
N TRP A 308 29.79 -10.93 -18.33
CA TRP A 308 29.83 -9.66 -17.61
C TRP A 308 31.12 -8.91 -17.93
N GLU A 309 31.03 -7.60 -18.11
CA GLU A 309 32.22 -6.76 -18.26
C GLU A 309 33.09 -6.89 -17.01
N ARG A 310 34.28 -7.47 -17.16
CA ARG A 310 35.22 -7.62 -16.05
C ARG A 310 35.70 -6.23 -15.66
N PRO A 311 35.65 -5.84 -14.36
CA PRO A 311 36.02 -4.50 -13.94
C PRO A 311 37.45 -4.20 -14.38
N VAL A 312 37.61 -3.17 -15.22
CA VAL A 312 38.89 -2.82 -15.85
C VAL A 312 39.91 -2.56 -14.76
N ARG A 313 40.95 -3.40 -14.71
CA ARG A 313 42.03 -3.33 -13.72
C ARG A 313 42.98 -2.16 -14.05
N TRP A 314 42.50 -0.93 -13.87
CA TRP A 314 43.22 0.32 -14.14
C TRP A 314 44.60 0.40 -13.46
N TYR A 315 44.76 -0.27 -12.32
CA TYR A 315 46.07 -0.41 -11.66
C TYR A 315 47.13 -1.11 -12.53
N LEU A 316 46.75 -1.99 -13.45
CA LEU A 316 47.69 -2.62 -14.41
C LEU A 316 48.22 -1.60 -15.43
N TRP A 317 47.43 -0.58 -15.77
CA TRP A 317 47.87 0.53 -16.63
C TRP A 317 48.76 1.52 -15.86
N LEU A 318 48.53 1.74 -14.55
CA LEU A 318 49.46 2.51 -13.72
C LEU A 318 50.81 1.82 -13.55
N MET A 319 50.84 0.49 -13.46
CA MET A 319 52.11 -0.28 -13.45
C MET A 319 52.90 -0.16 -14.77
N LEU A 320 52.26 0.20 -15.89
CA LEU A 320 52.93 0.54 -17.15
C LEU A 320 53.37 2.01 -17.20
N ALA A 321 52.57 2.92 -16.66
CA ALA A 321 52.91 4.35 -16.58
C ALA A 321 54.04 4.67 -15.58
N GLY A 322 54.29 3.77 -14.62
CA GLY A 322 55.39 3.87 -13.66
C GLY A 322 56.75 3.34 -14.13
N VAL A 323 56.90 3.04 -15.43
CA VAL A 323 58.16 2.54 -16.03
C VAL A 323 58.57 3.41 -17.22
N VAL A 324 58.90 4.68 -16.92
CA VAL A 324 59.53 5.67 -17.81
C VAL A 324 60.55 6.46 -17.00
#